data_AF-A0A940RF63-F1
#
_entry.id   AF-A0A940RF63-F1
#
_cell.length_a   1.000
_cell.length_b   1.000
_cell.length_c   1.000
_cell.angle_alpha   90.00
_cell.angle_beta   90.00
_cell.angle_gamma   90.00
#
_symmetry.space_group_name_H-M   'P 1'
#
loop_
_entity.id
_entity.type
_entity.pdbx_description
1 polymer ?
#
loop_
_entity_poly.entity_id
_entity_poly.type
_entity_poly.pdbx_seq_one_letter_code
_entity_poly.pdbx_strand_id
1 'polypeptide(L)'
;KAITVITESGNAAPNTPIGINLPNADWIRKEHGSKSVSLSNIIYSYNVASAKSGLIDEFAFNDTVKQRLKKFGTLAADLHTDMHECIGHASGQINPGVETPDKTLKNYSATLEEARADLVALYYIMDQKLVDIGVAPSTEVGMAEYDSYLMNGLMTQLTRLKPGEQIEEAHMRNRQMNARWAYEKGKKDNVVELIKKNGKTYVRINDYNKLRDLFGQLLREIQRIKSEGDFNAGKSLVETYGVKVDPKLHREILDRYAKLDVKPYKGFIQPRLVPVMNGDQVADVKIEYPKSFFEQMIEFGKKYAFLPVKN
;
A
#
# COMPACT_ATOMS: atom_id res chain seq x y z
N LYS A 1 -14.82 2.38 -7.16
CA LYS A 1 -14.91 2.05 -8.62
C LYS A 1 -13.50 1.88 -9.18
N ALA A 2 -13.27 0.89 -10.04
CA ALA A 2 -12.05 0.86 -10.84
C ALA A 2 -12.11 1.96 -11.91
N ILE A 3 -11.01 2.68 -12.12
CA ILE A 3 -10.85 3.66 -13.19
C ILE A 3 -9.59 3.32 -14.01
N THR A 4 -9.62 3.68 -15.28
CA THR A 4 -8.43 3.71 -16.14
C THR A 4 -7.94 5.15 -16.19
N VAL A 5 -6.75 5.38 -15.65
CA VAL A 5 -6.07 6.68 -15.68
C VAL A 5 -5.61 6.97 -17.10
N ILE A 6 -6.00 8.13 -17.63
CA ILE A 6 -5.57 8.58 -18.96
C ILE A 6 -4.30 9.42 -18.87
N THR A 7 -4.27 10.41 -17.97
CA THR A 7 -3.12 11.27 -17.71
C THR A 7 -3.14 11.76 -16.27
N GLU A 8 -1.97 12.02 -15.71
CA GLU A 8 -1.75 12.52 -14.36
C GLU A 8 -0.90 13.79 -14.40
N SER A 9 -1.06 14.66 -13.41
CA SER A 9 -0.30 15.90 -13.26
C SER A 9 -0.24 16.32 -11.78
N GLY A 10 0.53 17.36 -11.49
CA GLY A 10 0.69 17.87 -10.13
C GLY A 10 1.26 16.80 -9.19
N ASN A 11 0.66 16.66 -8.00
CA ASN A 11 1.16 15.74 -6.97
C ASN A 11 0.92 14.25 -7.29
N ALA A 12 0.28 13.93 -8.42
CA ALA A 12 0.04 12.57 -8.87
C ALA A 12 0.97 12.13 -10.02
N ALA A 13 1.93 12.97 -10.44
CA ALA A 13 2.89 12.62 -11.50
C ALA A 13 4.31 13.12 -11.17
N PRO A 14 5.37 12.33 -11.44
CA PRO A 14 5.33 10.97 -12.00
C PRO A 14 5.03 9.89 -10.94
N ASN A 15 4.99 10.27 -9.66
CA ASN A 15 4.65 9.36 -8.57
C ASN A 15 3.16 9.48 -8.30
N THR A 16 2.45 8.37 -8.42
CA THR A 16 0.98 8.33 -8.37
C THR A 16 0.48 7.40 -7.25
N PRO A 17 -0.66 7.71 -6.60
CA PRO A 17 -1.35 6.74 -5.76
C PRO A 17 -1.93 5.58 -6.59
N ILE A 18 -2.37 4.52 -5.91
CA ILE A 18 -3.11 3.41 -6.54
C ILE A 18 -4.61 3.44 -6.24
N GLY A 19 -5.02 4.23 -5.24
CA GLY A 19 -6.40 4.45 -4.84
C GLY A 19 -6.59 5.89 -4.38
N ILE A 20 -7.81 6.41 -4.52
CA ILE A 20 -8.18 7.75 -4.07
C ILE A 20 -9.59 7.71 -3.50
N ASN A 21 -9.75 8.15 -2.25
CA ASN A 21 -11.05 8.32 -1.61
C ASN A 21 -11.32 9.80 -1.28
N LEU A 22 -12.34 10.39 -1.91
CA LEU A 22 -12.67 11.81 -1.77
C LEU A 22 -14.18 12.05 -1.64
N PRO A 23 -14.62 13.17 -1.04
CA PRO A 23 -13.79 14.24 -0.45
C PRO A 23 -13.24 13.88 0.94
N ASN A 24 -12.30 14.70 1.44
CA ASN A 24 -11.70 14.57 2.77
C ASN A 24 -12.58 15.10 3.91
N ALA A 25 -13.62 15.89 3.60
CA ALA A 25 -14.46 16.51 4.62
C ALA A 25 -15.50 15.52 5.19
N ASP A 26 -15.38 15.18 6.47
CA ASP A 26 -16.22 14.17 7.13
C ASP A 26 -17.72 14.47 7.07
N TRP A 27 -18.12 15.73 7.23
CA TRP A 27 -19.54 16.12 7.16
C TRP A 27 -20.13 15.85 5.78
N ILE A 28 -19.37 16.11 4.70
CA ILE A 28 -19.80 15.82 3.33
C ILE A 28 -19.90 14.31 3.13
N ARG A 29 -18.90 13.55 3.61
CA ARG A 29 -18.92 12.08 3.53
C ARG A 29 -20.16 11.50 4.23
N LYS A 30 -20.54 12.08 5.37
CA LYS A 30 -21.70 11.66 6.17
C LYS A 30 -23.04 12.03 5.51
N GLU A 31 -23.18 13.25 5.01
CA GLU A 31 -24.46 13.78 4.53
C GLU A 31 -24.71 13.55 3.04
N HIS A 32 -23.64 13.45 2.25
CA HIS A 32 -23.69 13.38 0.78
C HIS A 32 -22.93 12.19 0.19
N GLY A 33 -22.15 11.45 1.00
CA GLY A 33 -21.38 10.31 0.57
C GLY A 33 -19.97 10.65 0.06
N SER A 34 -19.29 9.64 -0.46
CA SER A 34 -17.92 9.74 -0.98
C SER A 34 -17.75 8.94 -2.27
N LYS A 35 -16.64 9.20 -2.99
CA LYS A 35 -16.20 8.42 -4.14
C LYS A 35 -14.82 7.85 -3.84
N SER A 36 -14.78 6.53 -3.76
CA SER A 36 -13.54 5.77 -3.74
C SER A 36 -13.25 5.22 -5.15
N VAL A 37 -12.03 5.42 -5.63
CA VAL A 37 -11.56 4.94 -6.94
C VAL A 37 -10.25 4.17 -6.80
N SER A 38 -10.11 3.09 -7.58
CA SER A 38 -8.89 2.30 -7.72
C SER A 38 -8.32 2.50 -9.12
N LEU A 39 -7.03 2.82 -9.24
CA LEU A 39 -6.34 3.20 -10.48
C LEU A 39 -5.83 1.93 -11.18
N SER A 40 -6.76 1.15 -11.73
CA SER A 40 -6.54 -0.23 -12.21
C SER A 40 -5.37 -0.40 -13.19
N ASN A 41 -5.19 0.50 -14.16
CA ASN A 41 -4.10 0.39 -15.14
C ASN A 41 -2.72 0.75 -14.54
N ILE A 42 -2.69 1.60 -13.52
CA ILE A 42 -1.48 1.90 -12.75
C ILE A 42 -1.09 0.66 -11.94
N ILE A 43 -2.05 0.07 -11.20
CA ILE A 43 -1.83 -1.14 -10.40
C ILE A 43 -1.36 -2.30 -11.30
N TYR A 44 -2.04 -2.52 -12.43
CA TYR A 44 -1.64 -3.51 -13.42
C TYR A 44 -0.19 -3.31 -13.89
N SER A 45 0.19 -2.07 -14.20
CA SER A 45 1.54 -1.76 -14.68
C SER A 45 2.61 -2.00 -13.59
N TYR A 46 2.31 -1.66 -12.33
CA TYR A 46 3.15 -2.03 -11.19
C TYR A 46 3.33 -3.54 -11.07
N ASN A 47 2.25 -4.30 -11.20
CA ASN A 47 2.25 -5.75 -11.09
C ASN A 47 3.09 -6.39 -12.20
N VAL A 48 2.92 -5.96 -13.45
CA VAL A 48 3.72 -6.44 -14.60
C VAL A 48 5.21 -6.12 -14.43
N ALA A 49 5.54 -4.90 -13.97
CA ALA A 49 6.93 -4.52 -13.72
C ALA A 49 7.55 -5.30 -12.55
N SER A 50 6.79 -5.51 -11.48
CA SER A 50 7.25 -6.22 -10.27
C SER A 50 7.42 -7.71 -10.50
N ALA A 51 6.55 -8.33 -11.32
CA ALA A 51 6.68 -9.75 -11.69
C ALA A 51 8.02 -10.07 -12.38
N LYS A 52 8.65 -9.08 -13.04
CA LYS A 52 9.94 -9.22 -13.72
C LYS A 52 11.16 -8.92 -12.84
N SER A 53 10.94 -8.51 -11.58
CA SER A 53 11.99 -7.97 -10.71
C SER A 53 12.86 -9.01 -9.99
N GLY A 54 12.46 -10.30 -10.00
CA GLY A 54 13.13 -11.34 -9.20
C GLY A 54 12.90 -11.25 -7.69
N LEU A 55 12.15 -10.25 -7.20
CA LEU A 55 11.93 -10.00 -5.77
C LEU A 55 11.26 -11.18 -5.07
N ILE A 56 10.21 -11.75 -5.68
CA ILE A 56 9.52 -12.93 -5.13
C ILE A 56 10.49 -14.11 -5.00
N ASP A 57 11.35 -14.33 -6.01
CA ASP A 57 12.27 -15.46 -6.00
C ASP A 57 13.37 -15.33 -4.94
N GLU A 58 13.79 -14.10 -4.64
CA GLU A 58 14.82 -13.80 -3.64
C GLU A 58 14.29 -13.75 -2.19
N PHE A 59 13.07 -13.25 -1.97
CA PHE A 59 12.56 -12.93 -0.63
C PHE A 59 11.44 -13.84 -0.13
N ALA A 60 10.72 -14.56 -1.01
CA ALA A 60 9.72 -15.52 -0.55
C ALA A 60 10.39 -16.79 0.00
N PHE A 61 9.84 -17.30 1.11
CA PHE A 61 10.46 -18.36 1.90
C PHE A 61 10.68 -19.68 1.13
N ASN A 62 9.65 -20.17 0.45
CA ASN A 62 9.68 -21.48 -0.22
C ASN A 62 8.88 -21.47 -1.53
N ASP A 63 8.95 -22.57 -2.28
CA ASP A 63 8.31 -22.67 -3.59
C ASP A 63 6.78 -22.60 -3.53
N THR A 64 6.16 -23.10 -2.45
CA THR A 64 4.72 -22.97 -2.23
C THR A 64 4.31 -21.49 -2.14
N VAL A 65 5.00 -20.69 -1.32
CA VAL A 65 4.76 -19.25 -1.18
C VAL A 65 5.04 -18.54 -2.51
N LYS A 66 6.14 -18.87 -3.20
CA LYS A 66 6.47 -18.29 -4.51
C LYS A 66 5.39 -18.53 -5.54
N GLN A 67 4.92 -19.77 -5.67
CA GLN A 67 3.88 -20.13 -6.64
C GLN A 67 2.56 -19.45 -6.30
N ARG A 68 2.19 -19.39 -5.03
CA ARG A 68 0.99 -18.68 -4.57
C ARG A 68 1.06 -17.18 -4.87
N LEU A 69 2.17 -16.52 -4.57
CA LEU A 69 2.38 -15.10 -4.87
C LEU A 69 2.35 -14.84 -6.38
N LYS A 70 2.99 -15.69 -7.19
CA LYS A 70 2.96 -15.57 -8.66
C LYS A 70 1.57 -15.78 -9.24
N LYS A 71 0.76 -16.67 -8.64
CA LYS A 71 -0.58 -17.00 -9.13
C LYS A 71 -1.64 -16.00 -8.69
N PHE A 72 -1.60 -15.56 -7.43
CA PHE A 72 -2.69 -14.79 -6.81
C PHE A 72 -2.27 -13.41 -6.33
N GLY A 73 -0.97 -13.07 -6.28
CA GLY A 73 -0.49 -11.83 -5.68
C GLY A 73 -1.07 -10.56 -6.31
N THR A 74 -1.30 -10.54 -7.63
CA THR A 74 -1.95 -9.41 -8.31
C THR A 74 -3.40 -9.23 -7.84
N LEU A 75 -4.21 -10.29 -7.89
CA LEU A 75 -5.60 -10.23 -7.44
C LEU A 75 -5.71 -9.92 -5.94
N ALA A 76 -4.80 -10.48 -5.15
CA ALA A 76 -4.70 -10.22 -3.71
C ALA A 76 -4.47 -8.73 -3.41
N ALA A 77 -3.49 -8.12 -4.10
CA ALA A 77 -3.20 -6.70 -3.97
C ALA A 77 -4.38 -5.82 -4.43
N ASP A 78 -5.01 -6.16 -5.56
CA ASP A 78 -6.18 -5.43 -6.08
C ASP A 78 -7.34 -5.45 -5.07
N LEU A 79 -7.68 -6.63 -4.54
CA LEU A 79 -8.73 -6.77 -3.54
C LEU A 79 -8.39 -6.08 -2.22
N HIS A 80 -7.12 -6.15 -1.78
CA HIS A 80 -6.67 -5.44 -0.59
C HIS A 80 -6.87 -3.93 -0.75
N THR A 81 -6.40 -3.36 -1.87
CA THR A 81 -6.59 -1.93 -2.17
C THR A 81 -8.07 -1.56 -2.28
N ASP A 82 -8.87 -2.35 -2.98
CA ASP A 82 -10.31 -2.09 -3.11
C ASP A 82 -11.00 -2.07 -1.73
N MET A 83 -10.67 -3.03 -0.85
CA MET A 83 -11.22 -3.07 0.50
C MET A 83 -10.70 -1.92 1.36
N HIS A 84 -9.41 -1.63 1.34
CA HIS A 84 -8.80 -0.51 2.07
C HIS A 84 -9.53 0.80 1.74
N GLU A 85 -9.72 1.06 0.46
CA GLU A 85 -10.28 2.32 -0.03
C GLU A 85 -11.80 2.41 0.13
N CYS A 86 -12.53 1.33 -0.16
CA CYS A 86 -13.98 1.33 -0.19
C CYS A 86 -14.61 1.10 1.18
N ILE A 87 -14.07 0.16 1.97
CA ILE A 87 -14.64 -0.23 3.27
C ILE A 87 -13.69 0.05 4.43
N GLY A 88 -12.39 0.16 4.21
CA GLY A 88 -11.39 0.51 5.22
C GLY A 88 -11.63 1.93 5.72
N HIS A 89 -11.25 2.94 4.93
CA HIS A 89 -11.44 4.36 5.30
C HIS A 89 -12.88 4.75 5.63
N ALA A 90 -13.86 4.07 5.03
CA ALA A 90 -15.28 4.39 5.23
C ALA A 90 -15.89 3.79 6.51
N SER A 91 -15.28 2.76 7.12
CA SER A 91 -15.83 2.12 8.32
C SER A 91 -15.46 2.84 9.62
N GLY A 92 -16.28 2.62 10.65
CA GLY A 92 -16.03 3.11 12.01
C GLY A 92 -16.62 4.48 12.27
N GLN A 93 -16.79 4.83 13.54
CA GLN A 93 -17.36 6.11 13.97
C GLN A 93 -16.57 6.64 15.16
N ILE A 94 -16.44 7.97 15.23
CA ILE A 94 -15.86 8.66 16.38
C ILE A 94 -16.95 8.80 17.46
N ASN A 95 -16.58 8.62 18.73
CA ASN A 95 -17.53 8.74 19.83
C ASN A 95 -18.09 10.17 19.93
N PRO A 96 -19.35 10.34 20.35
CA PRO A 96 -19.91 11.68 20.59
C PRO A 96 -19.02 12.49 21.55
N GLY A 97 -18.69 13.72 21.15
CA GLY A 97 -17.86 14.64 21.95
C GLY A 97 -16.35 14.50 21.78
N VAL A 98 -15.86 13.53 21.00
CA VAL A 98 -14.42 13.42 20.65
C VAL A 98 -14.14 14.24 19.39
N GLU A 99 -13.07 15.05 19.41
CA GLU A 99 -12.63 15.85 18.26
C GLU A 99 -12.05 14.98 17.13
N THR A 100 -11.87 15.58 15.94
CA THR A 100 -11.34 14.89 14.76
C THR A 100 -9.91 14.36 14.98
N PRO A 101 -9.50 13.26 14.32
CA PRO A 101 -8.23 12.60 14.58
C PRO A 101 -6.98 13.46 14.34
N ASP A 102 -7.05 14.44 13.43
CA ASP A 102 -5.99 15.42 13.23
C ASP A 102 -5.71 16.27 14.48
N LYS A 103 -6.73 16.49 15.33
CA LYS A 103 -6.58 17.19 16.61
C LYS A 103 -6.21 16.25 17.76
N THR A 104 -6.87 15.10 17.85
CA THR A 104 -6.71 14.16 18.97
C THR A 104 -5.44 13.33 18.84
N LEU A 105 -5.15 12.78 17.65
CA LEU A 105 -4.00 11.92 17.37
C LEU A 105 -2.80 12.67 16.75
N LYS A 106 -3.01 13.90 16.29
CA LYS A 106 -1.96 14.81 15.79
C LYS A 106 -1.09 14.15 14.72
N ASN A 107 0.22 14.13 14.92
CA ASN A 107 1.21 13.57 14.00
C ASN A 107 1.10 12.05 13.80
N TYR A 108 0.31 11.34 14.60
CA TYR A 108 0.06 9.90 14.44
C TYR A 108 -1.24 9.59 13.68
N SER A 109 -2.07 10.61 13.43
CA SER A 109 -3.39 10.46 12.80
C SER A 109 -3.32 9.71 11.46
N ALA A 110 -2.46 10.16 10.54
CA ALA A 110 -2.32 9.53 9.23
C ALA A 110 -1.84 8.07 9.33
N THR A 111 -0.78 7.79 10.10
CA THR A 111 -0.27 6.42 10.26
C THR A 111 -1.33 5.48 10.84
N LEU A 112 -2.10 5.92 11.84
CA LEU A 112 -3.12 5.10 12.48
C LEU A 112 -4.35 4.90 11.58
N GLU A 113 -4.74 5.92 10.80
CA GLU A 113 -5.84 5.79 9.85
C GLU A 113 -5.52 4.80 8.73
N GLU A 114 -4.32 4.89 8.17
CA GLU A 114 -3.84 3.95 7.16
C GLU A 114 -3.73 2.53 7.71
N ALA A 115 -3.18 2.39 8.92
CA ALA A 115 -3.07 1.08 9.58
C ALA A 115 -4.44 0.43 9.77
N ARG A 116 -5.44 1.23 10.16
CA ARG A 116 -6.81 0.78 10.37
C ARG A 116 -7.44 0.31 9.06
N ALA A 117 -7.29 1.07 7.98
CA ALA A 117 -7.82 0.71 6.67
C ALA A 117 -7.15 -0.56 6.11
N ASP A 118 -5.83 -0.70 6.24
CA ASP A 118 -5.09 -1.94 5.90
C ASP A 118 -5.62 -3.12 6.72
N LEU A 119 -5.85 -2.96 8.02
CA LEU A 119 -6.35 -4.04 8.86
C LEU A 119 -7.78 -4.47 8.53
N VAL A 120 -8.64 -3.56 8.06
CA VAL A 120 -9.96 -3.93 7.52
C VAL A 120 -9.78 -4.84 6.31
N ALA A 121 -8.91 -4.45 5.36
CA ALA A 121 -8.64 -5.24 4.18
C ALA A 121 -8.03 -6.61 4.54
N LEU A 122 -7.00 -6.63 5.40
CA LEU A 122 -6.36 -7.86 5.86
C LEU A 122 -7.32 -8.77 6.62
N TYR A 123 -8.22 -8.24 7.44
CA TYR A 123 -9.17 -9.07 8.17
C TYR A 123 -10.18 -9.75 7.24
N TYR A 124 -10.68 -9.04 6.23
CA TYR A 124 -11.69 -9.55 5.30
C TYR A 124 -11.13 -10.33 4.11
N ILE A 125 -9.84 -10.17 3.74
CA ILE A 125 -9.29 -10.85 2.56
C ILE A 125 -9.22 -12.38 2.69
N MET A 126 -9.25 -12.88 3.92
CA MET A 126 -9.31 -14.31 4.24
C MET A 126 -10.76 -14.83 4.37
N ASP A 127 -11.77 -13.98 4.15
CA ASP A 127 -13.17 -14.36 4.34
C ASP A 127 -13.70 -15.20 3.17
N GLN A 128 -14.35 -16.33 3.49
CA GLN A 128 -15.00 -17.21 2.52
C GLN A 128 -16.03 -16.46 1.68
N LYS A 129 -16.61 -15.37 2.22
CA LYS A 129 -17.55 -14.52 1.50
C LYS A 129 -16.99 -13.98 0.19
N LEU A 130 -15.69 -13.69 0.11
CA LEU A 130 -15.06 -13.20 -1.13
C LEU A 130 -15.07 -14.26 -2.25
N VAL A 131 -15.01 -15.53 -1.87
CA VAL A 131 -15.16 -16.64 -2.81
C VAL A 131 -16.63 -16.81 -3.19
N ASP A 132 -17.53 -16.77 -2.21
CA ASP A 132 -18.95 -16.98 -2.43
C ASP A 132 -19.59 -15.92 -3.34
N ILE A 133 -19.08 -14.68 -3.31
CA ILE A 133 -19.51 -13.60 -4.20
C ILE A 133 -18.72 -13.55 -5.52
N GLY A 134 -17.79 -14.47 -5.74
CA GLY A 134 -17.06 -14.64 -7.00
C GLY A 134 -15.93 -13.64 -7.27
N VAL A 135 -15.47 -12.88 -6.27
CA VAL A 135 -14.35 -11.93 -6.44
C VAL A 135 -12.98 -12.56 -6.16
N ALA A 136 -12.95 -13.73 -5.52
CA ALA A 136 -11.76 -14.55 -5.34
C ALA A 136 -12.04 -16.01 -5.75
N PRO A 137 -11.14 -16.70 -6.47
CA PRO A 137 -11.32 -18.11 -6.81
C PRO A 137 -11.16 -19.07 -5.62
N SER A 138 -10.48 -18.65 -4.55
CA SER A 138 -10.32 -19.40 -3.29
C SER A 138 -9.73 -18.49 -2.20
N THR A 139 -9.70 -18.96 -0.96
CA THR A 139 -9.05 -18.27 0.16
C THR A 139 -7.52 -18.21 0.05
N GLU A 140 -6.90 -18.93 -0.90
CA GLU A 140 -5.46 -18.82 -1.17
C GLU A 140 -5.06 -17.41 -1.67
N VAL A 141 -6.02 -16.63 -2.20
CA VAL A 141 -5.80 -15.22 -2.52
C VAL A 141 -5.48 -14.41 -1.27
N GLY A 142 -6.24 -14.60 -0.18
CA GLY A 142 -5.94 -13.95 1.09
C GLY A 142 -4.62 -14.42 1.71
N MET A 143 -4.27 -15.69 1.54
CA MET A 143 -2.96 -16.20 1.97
C MET A 143 -1.82 -15.53 1.20
N ALA A 144 -2.00 -15.31 -0.10
CA ALA A 144 -1.03 -14.57 -0.92
C ALA A 144 -0.85 -13.13 -0.43
N GLU A 145 -1.94 -12.46 -0.04
CA GLU A 145 -1.84 -11.12 0.56
C GLU A 145 -1.07 -11.16 1.87
N TYR A 146 -1.37 -12.10 2.76
CA TYR A 146 -0.68 -12.19 4.06
C TYR A 146 0.82 -12.43 3.90
N ASP A 147 1.21 -13.32 2.97
CA ASP A 147 2.62 -13.54 2.64
C ASP A 147 3.30 -12.25 2.17
N SER A 148 2.65 -11.56 1.22
CA SER A 148 3.16 -10.31 0.64
C SER A 148 3.27 -9.21 1.70
N TYR A 149 2.21 -9.00 2.47
CA TYR A 149 2.08 -7.95 3.47
C TYR A 149 3.11 -8.11 4.59
N LEU A 150 3.26 -9.32 5.16
CA LEU A 150 4.26 -9.54 6.21
C LEU A 150 5.69 -9.52 5.67
N MET A 151 5.94 -10.09 4.49
CA MET A 151 7.24 -9.97 3.82
C MET A 151 7.62 -8.50 3.60
N ASN A 152 6.65 -7.67 3.20
CA ASN A 152 6.84 -6.24 3.01
C ASN A 152 7.07 -5.50 4.33
N GLY A 153 6.12 -5.62 5.26
CA GLY A 153 6.10 -4.91 6.53
C GLY A 153 7.30 -5.21 7.43
N LEU A 154 7.76 -6.47 7.44
CA LEU A 154 8.89 -6.90 8.28
C LEU A 154 10.25 -6.73 7.61
N MET A 155 10.31 -6.73 6.27
CA MET A 155 11.59 -6.86 5.57
C MET A 155 11.71 -6.01 4.30
N THR A 156 10.97 -6.30 3.23
CA THR A 156 11.35 -5.82 1.89
C THR A 156 11.10 -4.34 1.67
N GLN A 157 10.25 -3.69 2.49
CA GLN A 157 10.10 -2.23 2.43
C GLN A 157 11.36 -1.47 2.85
N LEU A 158 12.25 -2.09 3.62
CA LEU A 158 13.50 -1.47 4.10
C LEU A 158 14.47 -1.12 2.97
N THR A 159 14.26 -1.67 1.76
CA THR A 159 14.98 -1.31 0.54
C THR A 159 14.83 0.16 0.14
N ARG A 160 13.82 0.85 0.70
CA ARG A 160 13.53 2.26 0.47
C ARG A 160 14.33 3.22 1.36
N LEU A 161 15.00 2.70 2.40
CA LEU A 161 15.74 3.47 3.39
C LEU A 161 17.25 3.41 3.16
N LYS A 162 17.95 4.50 3.47
CA LYS A 162 19.42 4.50 3.55
C LYS A 162 19.88 3.92 4.90
N PRO A 163 21.09 3.32 4.97
CA PRO A 163 21.63 2.80 6.22
C PRO A 163 21.59 3.83 7.36
N GLY A 164 21.03 3.43 8.51
CA GLY A 164 20.89 4.27 9.69
C GLY A 164 19.57 5.05 9.79
N GLU A 165 18.82 5.18 8.69
CA GLU A 165 17.50 5.82 8.70
C GLU A 165 16.47 4.96 9.46
N GLN A 166 15.47 5.64 10.03
CA GLN A 166 14.29 5.03 10.61
C GLN A 166 13.11 5.21 9.65
N ILE A 167 12.00 4.51 9.90
CA ILE A 167 10.80 4.72 9.09
C ILE A 167 10.13 6.04 9.48
N GLU A 168 9.93 6.93 8.50
CA GLU A 168 9.27 8.23 8.69
C GLU A 168 7.91 8.31 7.99
N GLU A 169 7.82 7.79 6.77
CA GLU A 169 6.63 7.85 5.92
C GLU A 169 5.45 7.06 6.53
N ALA A 170 4.26 7.67 6.55
CA ALA A 170 3.09 7.15 7.28
C ALA A 170 2.66 5.76 6.81
N HIS A 171 2.62 5.49 5.51
CA HIS A 171 2.23 4.18 4.98
C HIS A 171 3.28 3.11 5.27
N MET A 172 4.58 3.43 5.23
CA MET A 172 5.63 2.51 5.66
C MET A 172 5.54 2.20 7.16
N ARG A 173 5.27 3.23 7.99
CA ARG A 173 5.10 3.05 9.44
C ARG A 173 3.92 2.15 9.75
N ASN A 174 2.78 2.36 9.10
CA ASN A 174 1.58 1.56 9.30
C ASN A 174 1.85 0.07 8.98
N ARG A 175 2.49 -0.20 7.83
CA ARG A 175 2.77 -1.57 7.38
C ARG A 175 3.71 -2.28 8.32
N GLN A 176 4.77 -1.59 8.76
CA GLN A 176 5.68 -2.15 9.76
C GLN A 176 4.96 -2.37 11.10
N MET A 177 4.15 -1.43 11.54
CA MET A 177 3.43 -1.50 12.81
C MET A 177 2.50 -2.71 12.86
N ASN A 178 1.64 -2.87 11.85
CA ASN A 178 0.72 -4.00 11.74
C ASN A 178 1.47 -5.34 11.70
N ALA A 179 2.50 -5.43 10.86
CA ALA A 179 3.27 -6.66 10.69
C ALA A 179 4.06 -7.04 11.94
N ARG A 180 4.73 -6.08 12.59
CA ARG A 180 5.52 -6.33 13.80
C ARG A 180 4.66 -6.62 15.02
N TRP A 181 3.52 -5.95 15.16
CA TRP A 181 2.58 -6.24 16.24
C TRP A 181 2.06 -7.68 16.11
N ALA A 182 1.59 -8.07 14.92
CA ALA A 182 1.12 -9.43 14.68
C ALA A 182 2.23 -10.48 14.88
N TYR A 183 3.44 -10.20 14.39
CA TYR A 183 4.61 -11.04 14.63
C TYR A 183 4.87 -11.23 16.13
N GLU A 184 4.94 -10.13 16.90
CA GLU A 184 5.21 -10.20 18.34
C GLU A 184 4.12 -10.96 19.11
N LYS A 185 2.85 -10.63 18.88
CA LYS A 185 1.72 -11.26 19.60
C LYS A 185 1.53 -12.72 19.18
N GLY A 186 1.93 -13.08 17.97
CA GLY A 186 1.90 -14.45 17.47
C GLY A 186 3.06 -15.34 17.94
N LYS A 187 4.09 -14.80 18.62
CA LYS A 187 5.30 -15.57 18.98
C LYS A 187 5.02 -16.81 19.82
N LYS A 188 4.14 -16.70 20.83
CA LYS A 188 3.84 -17.80 21.77
C LYS A 188 3.30 -19.03 21.04
N ASP A 189 2.52 -18.81 19.99
CA ASP A 189 1.87 -19.84 19.19
C ASP A 189 2.61 -20.13 17.88
N ASN A 190 3.79 -19.52 17.68
CA ASN A 190 4.58 -19.57 16.45
C ASN A 190 3.78 -19.23 15.18
N VAL A 191 2.87 -18.25 15.23
CA VAL A 191 2.00 -17.88 14.10
C VAL A 191 2.81 -17.39 12.90
N VAL A 192 3.81 -16.54 13.17
CA VAL A 192 4.73 -15.96 12.19
C VAL A 192 6.16 -16.12 12.72
N GLU A 193 7.08 -16.54 11.84
CA GLU A 193 8.47 -16.76 12.17
C GLU A 193 9.39 -16.00 11.21
N LEU A 194 10.46 -15.38 11.75
CA LEU A 194 11.59 -14.90 10.95
C LEU A 194 12.68 -15.97 10.96
N ILE A 195 12.72 -16.77 9.90
CA ILE A 195 13.68 -17.87 9.80
C ILE A 195 14.95 -17.41 9.10
N LYS A 196 16.08 -18.06 9.39
CA LYS A 196 17.34 -17.83 8.66
C LYS A 196 17.79 -19.08 7.93
N LYS A 197 17.94 -19.01 6.61
CA LYS A 197 18.45 -20.10 5.75
C LYS A 197 19.62 -19.58 4.92
N ASN A 198 20.77 -20.25 5.01
CA ASN A 198 22.00 -19.87 4.29
C ASN A 198 22.37 -18.38 4.46
N GLY A 199 22.25 -17.87 5.69
CA GLY A 199 22.55 -16.47 6.00
C GLY A 199 21.47 -15.45 5.61
N LYS A 200 20.38 -15.87 4.93
CA LYS A 200 19.27 -15.01 4.53
C LYS A 200 18.06 -15.20 5.42
N THR A 201 17.46 -14.10 5.85
CA THR A 201 16.23 -14.05 6.65
C THR A 201 15.00 -14.19 5.75
N TYR A 202 13.96 -14.88 6.20
CA TYR A 202 12.69 -15.06 5.49
C TYR A 202 11.52 -14.99 6.47
N VAL A 203 10.39 -14.43 6.02
CA VAL A 203 9.13 -14.52 6.76
C VAL A 203 8.45 -15.85 6.43
N ARG A 204 8.04 -16.59 7.46
CA ARG A 204 7.20 -17.78 7.34
C ARG A 204 5.93 -17.59 8.17
N ILE A 205 4.78 -17.81 7.54
CA ILE A 205 3.49 -17.88 8.22
C ILE A 205 3.16 -19.35 8.44
N ASN A 206 2.96 -19.74 9.71
CA ASN A 206 2.62 -21.11 10.08
C ASN A 206 1.10 -21.31 10.23
N ASP A 207 0.37 -20.25 10.60
CA ASP A 207 -1.08 -20.31 10.80
C ASP A 207 -1.75 -19.02 10.30
N TYR A 208 -2.38 -19.10 9.12
CA TYR A 208 -3.04 -17.94 8.51
C TYR A 208 -4.32 -17.54 9.24
N ASN A 209 -5.01 -18.49 9.88
CA ASN A 209 -6.26 -18.19 10.60
C ASN A 209 -5.96 -17.48 11.91
N LYS A 210 -4.96 -17.95 12.67
CA LYS A 210 -4.50 -17.20 13.86
C LYS A 210 -3.95 -15.82 13.50
N LEU A 211 -3.30 -15.69 12.35
CA LEU A 211 -2.85 -14.38 11.87
C LEU A 211 -4.03 -13.45 11.58
N ARG A 212 -5.12 -13.96 10.97
CA ARG A 212 -6.38 -13.21 10.79
C ARG A 212 -6.95 -12.75 12.13
N ASP A 213 -6.95 -13.60 13.14
CA ASP A 213 -7.43 -13.25 14.48
C ASP A 213 -6.58 -12.14 15.12
N LEU A 214 -5.27 -12.18 14.96
CA LEU A 214 -4.36 -11.14 15.42
C LEU A 214 -4.63 -9.81 14.71
N PHE A 215 -4.84 -9.81 13.39
CA PHE A 215 -5.23 -8.61 12.67
C PHE A 215 -6.58 -8.06 13.14
N GLY A 216 -7.56 -8.91 13.43
CA GLY A 216 -8.84 -8.48 14.01
C GLY A 216 -8.69 -7.84 15.40
N GLN A 217 -7.83 -8.40 16.25
CA GLN A 217 -7.52 -7.82 17.57
C GLN A 217 -6.87 -6.43 17.45
N LEU A 218 -5.89 -6.29 16.55
CA LEU A 218 -5.24 -5.00 16.32
C LEU A 218 -6.20 -3.99 15.69
N LEU A 219 -7.06 -4.41 14.76
CA LEU A 219 -8.09 -3.57 14.16
C LEU A 219 -9.01 -2.99 15.22
N ARG A 220 -9.47 -3.82 16.16
CA ARG A 220 -10.30 -3.40 17.28
C ARG A 220 -9.58 -2.35 18.14
N GLU A 221 -8.31 -2.56 18.46
CA GLU A 221 -7.55 -1.62 19.30
C GLU A 221 -7.31 -0.28 18.58
N ILE A 222 -6.92 -0.30 17.30
CA ILE A 222 -6.72 0.93 16.53
C ILE A 222 -8.05 1.68 16.34
N GLN A 223 -9.16 0.96 16.10
CA GLN A 223 -10.47 1.57 16.05
C GLN A 223 -10.85 2.22 17.39
N ARG A 224 -10.58 1.58 18.53
CA ARG A 224 -10.77 2.18 19.87
C ARG A 224 -9.95 3.45 20.02
N ILE A 225 -8.65 3.40 19.74
CA ILE A 225 -7.73 4.55 19.80
C ILE A 225 -8.28 5.73 18.99
N LYS A 226 -8.73 5.47 17.75
CA LYS A 226 -9.33 6.48 16.88
C LYS A 226 -10.64 7.04 17.46
N SER A 227 -11.55 6.18 17.86
CA SER A 227 -12.90 6.56 18.30
C SER A 227 -12.91 7.31 19.63
N GLU A 228 -11.94 7.02 20.50
CA GLU A 228 -11.80 7.64 21.83
C GLU A 228 -10.79 8.80 21.84
N GLY A 229 -10.03 9.01 20.75
CA GLY A 229 -9.01 10.06 20.68
C GLY A 229 -7.80 9.81 21.59
N ASP A 230 -7.45 8.54 21.83
CA ASP A 230 -6.40 8.12 22.77
C ASP A 230 -4.98 8.34 22.19
N PHE A 231 -4.51 9.58 22.29
CA PHE A 231 -3.19 9.98 21.80
C PHE A 231 -2.05 9.12 22.35
N ASN A 232 -2.09 8.79 23.64
CA ASN A 232 -0.98 8.10 24.30
C ASN A 232 -0.87 6.64 23.86
N ALA A 233 -2.00 5.95 23.71
CA ALA A 233 -2.00 4.60 23.15
C ALA A 233 -1.58 4.61 21.67
N GLY A 234 -2.11 5.55 20.88
CA GLY A 234 -1.74 5.71 19.48
C GLY A 234 -0.24 5.96 19.29
N LYS A 235 0.32 6.90 20.04
CA LYS A 235 1.77 7.17 20.10
C LYS A 235 2.55 5.90 20.48
N SER A 236 2.16 5.23 21.55
CA SER A 236 2.88 4.05 22.05
C SER A 236 2.90 2.91 21.03
N LEU A 237 1.80 2.72 20.29
CA LEU A 237 1.72 1.70 19.25
C LEU A 237 2.65 2.02 18.07
N VAL A 238 2.61 3.26 17.57
CA VAL A 238 3.45 3.68 16.43
C VAL A 238 4.93 3.69 16.80
N GLU A 239 5.31 4.26 17.95
CA GLU A 239 6.73 4.35 18.35
C GLU A 239 7.34 2.99 18.69
N THR A 240 6.53 2.06 19.21
CA THR A 240 6.99 0.70 19.51
C THR A 240 7.19 -0.12 18.24
N TYR A 241 6.23 -0.12 17.31
CA TYR A 241 6.22 -1.07 16.19
C TYR A 241 6.44 -0.43 14.82
N GLY A 242 6.08 0.83 14.62
CA GLY A 242 6.10 1.49 13.31
C GLY A 242 7.42 2.16 12.91
N VAL A 243 8.29 2.52 13.86
CA VAL A 243 9.45 3.39 13.58
C VAL A 243 10.78 2.65 13.46
N LYS A 244 11.10 1.82 14.46
CA LYS A 244 12.47 1.32 14.67
C LYS A 244 12.92 0.28 13.64
N VAL A 245 14.07 0.49 13.01
CA VAL A 245 14.69 -0.45 12.05
C VAL A 245 15.86 -1.20 12.70
N ASP A 246 15.91 -2.54 12.55
CA ASP A 246 17.09 -3.32 12.95
C ASP A 246 18.20 -3.12 11.91
N PRO A 247 19.35 -2.52 12.27
CA PRO A 247 20.43 -2.26 11.32
C PRO A 247 21.02 -3.52 10.68
N LYS A 248 21.02 -4.66 11.39
CA LYS A 248 21.56 -5.93 10.88
C LYS A 248 20.65 -6.49 9.80
N LEU A 249 19.35 -6.55 10.07
CA LEU A 249 18.36 -6.97 9.08
C LEU A 249 18.36 -6.02 7.89
N HIS A 250 18.36 -4.70 8.13
CA HIS A 250 18.35 -3.70 7.06
C HIS A 250 19.51 -3.87 6.08
N ARG A 251 20.73 -4.05 6.61
CA ARG A 251 21.91 -4.29 5.78
C ARG A 251 21.77 -5.57 4.95
N GLU A 252 21.28 -6.65 5.56
CA GLU A 252 21.00 -7.89 4.84
C GLU A 252 20.02 -7.69 3.68
N ILE A 253 18.92 -6.96 3.92
CA ILE A 253 17.90 -6.69 2.89
C ILE A 253 18.48 -5.86 1.74
N LEU A 254 19.28 -4.82 2.04
CA LEU A 254 19.94 -4.01 1.01
C LEU A 254 20.93 -4.83 0.17
N ASP A 255 21.77 -5.64 0.81
CA ASP A 255 22.78 -6.46 0.14
C ASP A 255 22.15 -7.51 -0.78
N ARG A 256 20.99 -8.07 -0.38
CA ARG A 256 20.21 -9.00 -1.21
C ARG A 256 19.54 -8.28 -2.37
N TYR A 257 18.90 -7.15 -2.09
CA TYR A 257 18.15 -6.38 -3.07
C TYR A 257 19.05 -5.77 -4.17
N ALA A 258 20.26 -5.34 -3.82
CA ALA A 258 21.23 -4.78 -4.77
C ALA A 258 21.59 -5.75 -5.92
N LYS A 259 21.48 -7.06 -5.69
CA LYS A 259 21.77 -8.09 -6.69
C LYS A 259 20.67 -8.24 -7.75
N LEU A 260 19.49 -7.65 -7.52
CA LEU A 260 18.36 -7.73 -8.43
C LEU A 260 18.39 -6.64 -9.52
N ASP A 261 19.21 -5.60 -9.36
CA ASP A 261 19.25 -4.40 -10.22
C ASP A 261 17.89 -3.72 -10.39
N VAL A 262 17.09 -3.69 -9.32
CA VAL A 262 15.75 -3.10 -9.31
C VAL A 262 15.76 -1.79 -8.52
N LYS A 263 15.16 -0.72 -9.07
CA LYS A 263 14.94 0.53 -8.30
C LYS A 263 13.73 0.42 -7.37
N PRO A 264 13.85 0.89 -6.10
CA PRO A 264 12.81 0.72 -5.07
C PRO A 264 11.60 1.64 -5.24
N TYR A 265 11.78 2.77 -5.94
CA TYR A 265 10.71 3.70 -6.31
C TYR A 265 10.39 3.54 -7.80
N LYS A 266 9.12 3.72 -8.16
CA LYS A 266 8.64 3.70 -9.55
C LYS A 266 7.91 5.02 -9.82
N GLY A 267 7.86 5.40 -11.09
CA GLY A 267 7.05 6.50 -11.57
C GLY A 267 6.58 6.23 -13.00
N PHE A 268 5.55 6.95 -13.43
CA PHE A 268 4.90 6.80 -14.72
C PHE A 268 5.08 8.04 -15.56
N ILE A 269 5.55 7.83 -16.80
CA ILE A 269 5.48 8.85 -17.84
C ILE A 269 4.08 8.85 -18.43
N GLN A 270 3.59 10.05 -18.74
CA GLN A 270 2.20 10.25 -19.16
C GLN A 270 2.06 10.10 -20.68
N PRO A 271 0.97 9.53 -21.22
CA PRO A 271 0.75 9.57 -22.66
C PRO A 271 0.43 11.00 -23.14
N ARG A 272 0.64 11.25 -24.43
CA ARG A 272 0.21 12.47 -25.11
C ARG A 272 -1.11 12.20 -25.83
N LEU A 273 -2.11 13.04 -25.55
CA LEU A 273 -3.36 13.07 -26.30
C LEU A 273 -3.22 14.06 -27.46
N VAL A 274 -3.32 13.57 -28.69
CA VAL A 274 -3.14 14.37 -29.91
C VAL A 274 -4.47 14.44 -30.66
N PRO A 275 -5.13 15.61 -30.72
CA PRO A 275 -6.38 15.75 -31.45
C PRO A 275 -6.14 15.60 -32.96
N VAL A 276 -7.01 14.84 -33.62
CA VAL A 276 -7.10 14.75 -35.08
C VAL A 276 -8.19 15.71 -35.51
N MET A 277 -7.81 16.76 -36.24
CA MET A 277 -8.72 17.83 -36.63
C MET A 277 -9.37 17.55 -38.00
N ASN A 278 -10.66 17.87 -38.13
CA ASN A 278 -11.38 18.00 -39.39
C ASN A 278 -11.93 19.43 -39.49
N GLY A 279 -11.18 20.30 -40.18
CA GLY A 279 -11.38 21.75 -40.06
C GLY A 279 -11.18 22.20 -38.61
N ASP A 280 -12.14 22.95 -38.07
CA ASP A 280 -12.11 23.46 -36.69
C ASP A 280 -12.66 22.47 -35.65
N GLN A 281 -13.11 21.29 -36.07
CA GLN A 281 -13.69 20.27 -35.19
C GLN A 281 -12.70 19.15 -34.89
N VAL A 282 -12.71 18.65 -33.66
CA VAL A 282 -11.96 17.44 -33.28
C VAL A 282 -12.73 16.22 -33.79
N ALA A 283 -12.13 15.45 -34.70
CA ALA A 283 -12.70 14.24 -35.28
C ALA A 283 -12.29 12.97 -34.51
N ASP A 284 -11.10 12.97 -33.90
CA ASP A 284 -10.57 11.83 -33.13
C ASP A 284 -9.48 12.34 -32.16
N VAL A 285 -9.03 11.49 -31.22
CA VAL A 285 -7.90 11.76 -30.33
C VAL A 285 -6.97 10.56 -30.30
N LYS A 286 -5.75 10.73 -30.85
CA LYS A 286 -4.70 9.71 -30.80
C LYS A 286 -3.98 9.74 -29.46
N ILE A 287 -3.60 8.56 -28.99
CA ILE A 287 -2.78 8.39 -27.80
C ILE A 287 -1.36 8.01 -28.24
N GLU A 288 -0.38 8.84 -27.89
CA GLU A 288 1.04 8.58 -28.15
C GLU A 288 1.78 8.37 -26.83
N TYR A 289 2.74 7.44 -26.78
CA TYR A 289 3.55 7.22 -25.59
C TYR A 289 4.95 7.82 -25.78
N PRO A 290 5.43 8.67 -24.85
CA PRO A 290 6.77 9.24 -24.93
C PRO A 290 7.84 8.14 -24.80
N LYS A 291 8.99 8.34 -25.43
CA LYS A 291 10.08 7.35 -25.44
C LYS A 291 10.93 7.39 -24.17
N SER A 292 10.91 8.51 -23.44
CA SER A 292 11.64 8.66 -22.19
C SER A 292 11.04 9.71 -21.26
N PHE A 293 11.37 9.58 -19.97
CA PHE A 293 11.06 10.59 -18.95
C PHE A 293 11.69 11.95 -19.25
N PHE A 294 12.95 11.96 -19.72
CA PHE A 294 13.67 13.19 -20.02
C PHE A 294 12.98 13.98 -21.13
N GLU A 295 12.65 13.32 -22.25
CA GLU A 295 11.97 13.98 -23.38
C GLU A 295 10.62 14.57 -22.97
N GLN A 296 9.83 13.82 -22.18
CA GLN A 296 8.56 14.31 -21.65
C GLN A 296 8.74 15.55 -20.77
N MET A 297 9.71 15.54 -19.84
CA MET A 297 9.91 16.67 -18.93
C MET A 297 10.42 17.92 -19.66
N ILE A 298 11.25 17.76 -20.68
CA ILE A 298 11.69 18.86 -21.55
C ILE A 298 10.50 19.43 -22.34
N GLU A 299 9.62 18.58 -22.86
CA GLU A 299 8.39 19.05 -23.52
C GLU A 299 7.48 19.81 -22.55
N PHE A 300 7.25 19.27 -21.36
CA PHE A 300 6.43 19.92 -20.33
C PHE A 300 6.98 21.29 -19.94
N GLY A 301 8.28 21.40 -19.72
CA GLY A 301 8.93 22.67 -19.42
C GLY A 301 8.81 23.71 -20.55
N LYS A 302 8.78 23.28 -21.81
CA LYS A 302 8.67 24.21 -22.97
C LYS A 302 7.24 24.64 -23.26
N LYS A 303 6.27 23.74 -23.12
CA LYS A 303 4.89 23.95 -23.60
C LYS A 303 3.88 24.25 -22.49
N TYR A 304 4.17 23.86 -21.25
CA TYR A 304 3.19 23.89 -20.16
C TYR A 304 3.69 24.66 -18.91
N ALA A 305 4.85 25.31 -18.98
CA ALA A 305 5.37 26.16 -17.90
C ALA A 305 4.81 27.59 -18.01
N PHE A 306 3.55 27.77 -17.59
CA PHE A 306 2.85 29.06 -17.71
C PHE A 306 3.09 30.02 -16.54
N LEU A 307 3.67 29.55 -15.43
CA LEU A 307 3.98 30.39 -14.28
C LEU A 307 5.28 31.17 -14.51
N PRO A 308 5.37 32.42 -14.02
CA PRO A 308 6.63 33.14 -14.02
C PRO A 308 7.65 32.44 -13.11
N VAL A 309 8.93 32.76 -13.33
CA VAL A 309 10.03 32.28 -12.48
C VAL A 309 9.87 32.77 -11.04
N LYS A 310 9.19 33.91 -10.83
CA LYS A 310 8.88 34.48 -9.51
C LYS A 310 7.37 34.67 -9.39
N ASN A 311 6.76 33.97 -8.43
CA ASN A 311 5.34 34.04 -8.09
C ASN A 311 5.13 34.87 -6.83
#